data_AF-A0A3C1FFR5-F1
#
_entry.id   AF-A0A3C1FFR5-F1
#
_cell.length_a   1.000
_cell.length_b   1.000
_cell.length_c   1.000
_cell.angle_alpha   90.00
_cell.angle_beta   90.00
_cell.angle_gamma   90.00
#
_symmetry.space_group_name_H-M   'P 1'
#
loop_
_entity.id
_entity.type
_entity.pdbx_description
1 polymer ?
#
loop_
_entity_poly.entity_id
_entity_poly.type
_entity_poly.pdbx_seq_one_letter_code
_entity_poly.pdbx_strand_id
1 'polypeptide(L)'
;MPTEPRRRWPRSLAAAAFWLLLWQLASLAVAQQLLLPSPLSVAQTLAGLIVTTEFWSITAQSLMRIGVGFIAGVVMGTAAAFVTTRWSAAEVLIAGPLRIIRATPVASFAILALVWIPSGGV
;
A
#
# COMPACT_ATOMS: atom_id res chain seq x y z
N MET A 1 11.13 -18.95 -37.60
CA MET A 1 11.84 -17.73 -37.15
C MET A 1 12.02 -17.81 -35.63
N PRO A 2 13.25 -17.95 -35.09
CA PRO A 2 13.47 -17.88 -33.65
C PRO A 2 13.63 -16.42 -33.22
N THR A 3 12.77 -15.93 -32.33
CA THR A 3 12.89 -14.61 -31.71
C THR A 3 13.71 -14.71 -30.43
N GLU A 4 14.92 -14.15 -30.47
CA GLU A 4 15.82 -13.94 -29.35
C GLU A 4 15.11 -13.44 -28.06
N PRO A 5 15.44 -13.98 -26.87
CA PRO A 5 14.96 -13.42 -25.61
C PRO A 5 15.73 -12.12 -25.32
N ARG A 6 15.13 -10.97 -25.68
CA ARG A 6 15.64 -9.65 -25.28
C ARG A 6 15.80 -9.61 -23.75
N ARG A 7 17.04 -9.77 -23.26
CA ARG A 7 17.46 -9.54 -21.87
C ARG A 7 17.17 -8.08 -21.50
N ARG A 8 15.94 -7.78 -21.07
CA ARG A 8 15.53 -6.46 -20.56
C ARG A 8 15.93 -6.22 -19.09
N TRP A 9 16.43 -7.25 -18.43
CA TRP A 9 16.86 -7.26 -17.03
C TRP A 9 17.89 -6.18 -16.63
N PRO A 10 18.96 -5.89 -17.40
CA PRO A 10 19.96 -4.93 -16.94
C PRO A 10 19.43 -3.49 -16.87
N ARG A 11 18.46 -3.14 -17.72
CA ARG A 11 17.85 -1.80 -17.71
C ARG A 11 16.94 -1.59 -16.52
N SER A 12 16.14 -2.60 -16.16
CA SER A 12 15.28 -2.56 -14.98
C SER A 12 16.10 -2.53 -13.69
N LEU A 13 17.20 -3.28 -13.63
CA LEU A 13 18.08 -3.29 -12.47
C LEU A 13 18.82 -1.95 -12.32
N ALA A 14 19.29 -1.36 -13.42
CA ALA A 14 19.91 -0.03 -13.41
C ALA A 14 18.91 1.05 -12.99
N ALA A 15 17.65 0.98 -13.44
CA ALA A 15 16.60 1.91 -13.02
C ALA A 15 16.28 1.78 -11.51
N ALA A 16 16.18 0.55 -11.01
CA ALA A 16 16.00 0.29 -9.58
C ALA A 16 17.18 0.82 -8.76
N ALA A 17 18.41 0.55 -9.19
CA ALA A 17 19.63 1.04 -8.53
C ALA A 17 19.71 2.57 -8.53
N PHE A 18 19.42 3.22 -9.66
CA PHE A 18 19.35 4.69 -9.75
C PHE A 18 18.34 5.26 -8.75
N TRP A 19 17.15 4.66 -8.67
CA TRP A 19 16.10 5.14 -7.76
C TRP A 19 16.45 4.88 -6.28
N LEU A 20 17.05 3.74 -5.97
CA LEU A 20 17.56 3.45 -4.62
C LEU A 20 18.67 4.43 -4.21
N LEU A 21 19.56 4.77 -5.14
CA LEU A 21 20.64 5.73 -4.89
C LEU A 21 20.09 7.15 -4.71
N LEU A 22 19.08 7.54 -5.51
CA LEU A 22 18.36 8.79 -5.33
C LEU A 22 17.66 8.84 -3.96
N TRP A 23 17.04 7.74 -3.53
CA TRP A 23 16.41 7.64 -2.21
C TRP A 23 17.44 7.73 -1.08
N GLN A 24 18.59 7.07 -1.23
CA GLN A 24 19.69 7.18 -0.29
C GLN A 24 20.21 8.62 -0.18
N LEU A 25 20.44 9.30 -1.31
CA LEU A 25 20.86 10.70 -1.33
C LEU A 25 19.81 11.64 -0.72
N ALA A 26 18.52 11.42 -1.01
CA ALA A 26 17.42 12.17 -0.41
C ALA A 26 17.35 11.96 1.11
N SER A 27 17.58 10.74 1.61
CA SER A 27 17.59 10.45 3.05
C SER A 27 18.70 11.19 3.79
N LEU A 28 19.85 11.41 3.14
CA LEU A 28 20.97 12.17 3.71
C LEU A 28 20.68 13.68 3.73
N ALA A 29 19.99 14.20 2.71
CA ALA A 29 19.66 15.63 2.61
C ALA A 29 18.54 16.07 3.56
N VAL A 30 17.59 15.18 3.88
CA VAL A 30 16.40 15.54 4.67
C VAL A 30 16.68 15.62 6.18
N ALA A 31 17.77 15.01 6.68
CA ALA A 31 18.25 15.03 8.09
C ALA A 31 17.22 14.74 9.21
N GLN A 32 15.95 14.50 8.87
CA GLN A 32 14.89 14.07 9.77
C GLN A 32 14.71 12.56 9.61
N GLN A 33 15.26 11.80 10.57
CA GLN A 33 15.10 10.34 10.66
C GLN A 33 13.63 9.90 10.74
N LEU A 34 12.72 10.82 11.13
CA LEU A 34 11.28 10.57 11.21
C LEU A 34 10.56 10.62 9.85
N LEU A 35 11.15 11.26 8.83
CA LEU A 35 10.50 11.45 7.52
C LEU A 35 11.09 10.54 6.42
N LEU A 36 12.40 10.28 6.42
CA LEU A 36 13.05 9.48 5.37
C LEU A 36 14.22 8.64 5.92
N PRO A 37 13.96 7.46 6.54
CA PRO A 37 15.03 6.56 6.98
C PRO A 37 15.85 6.06 5.79
N SER A 38 17.15 5.87 5.98
CA SER A 38 18.02 5.36 4.92
C SER A 38 17.62 3.94 4.50
N PRO A 39 17.73 3.57 3.22
CA PRO A 39 17.35 2.23 2.77
C PRO A 39 18.12 1.10 3.49
N LEU A 40 19.38 1.35 3.87
CA LEU A 40 20.20 0.39 4.61
C LEU A 40 19.71 0.19 6.05
N SER A 41 19.34 1.27 6.75
CA SER A 41 18.78 1.16 8.10
C SER A 41 17.44 0.43 8.09
N VAL A 42 16.59 0.68 7.09
CA VAL A 42 15.33 -0.07 6.92
C VAL A 42 15.60 -1.56 6.73
N ALA A 43 16.58 -1.92 5.89
CA ALA A 43 16.92 -3.32 5.63
C ALA A 43 17.44 -4.03 6.89
N GLN A 44 18.30 -3.38 7.69
CA GLN A 44 18.80 -3.94 8.94
C GLN A 44 17.67 -4.14 9.97
N THR A 45 16.81 -3.13 10.15
CA THR A 45 15.66 -3.24 11.06
C THR A 45 14.70 -4.33 10.61
N LEU A 46 14.42 -4.44 9.31
CA LEU A 46 13.58 -5.50 8.77
C LEU A 46 14.20 -6.89 8.99
N ALA A 47 15.51 -7.04 8.79
CA ALA A 47 16.21 -8.30 9.04
C ALA A 47 16.20 -8.71 10.51
N GLY A 48 16.23 -7.74 11.44
CA GLY A 48 16.03 -8.01 12.87
C GLY A 48 14.58 -8.41 13.19
N LEU A 49 13.62 -7.65 12.67
CA LEU A 49 12.19 -7.85 12.94
C LEU A 49 11.65 -9.17 12.38
N ILE A 50 12.10 -9.60 11.19
CA ILE A 50 11.57 -10.80 10.54
C ILE A 50 11.82 -12.09 11.33
N VAL A 51 12.82 -12.09 12.23
CA VAL A 51 13.13 -13.22 13.11
C VAL A 51 12.22 -13.26 14.35
N THR A 52 11.56 -12.15 14.67
CA THR A 52 10.69 -12.05 15.85
C THR A 52 9.31 -12.65 15.59
N THR A 53 8.79 -13.43 16.54
CA THR A 53 7.43 -13.99 16.46
C THR A 53 6.35 -12.91 16.51
N GLU A 54 6.61 -11.82 17.25
CA GLU A 54 5.69 -10.69 17.38
C GLU A 54 5.43 -10.01 16.02
N PHE A 55 6.49 -9.81 15.22
CA PHE A 55 6.36 -9.26 13.86
C PHE A 55 5.36 -10.06 13.02
N TRP A 56 5.47 -11.39 13.03
CA TRP A 56 4.56 -12.26 12.28
C TRP A 56 3.14 -12.25 12.83
N SER A 57 2.97 -12.20 14.15
CA SER A 57 1.64 -12.11 14.78
C SER A 57 0.91 -10.83 14.35
N ILE A 58 1.58 -9.67 14.46
CA ILE A 58 1.03 -8.37 14.06
C ILE A 58 0.75 -8.35 12.55
N THR A 59 1.70 -8.85 11.74
CA THR A 59 1.54 -8.90 10.28
C THR A 59 0.36 -9.80 9.88
N ALA A 60 0.22 -10.97 10.50
CA ALA A 60 -0.88 -11.89 10.23
C ALA A 60 -2.23 -11.30 10.66
N GLN A 61 -2.31 -10.62 11.81
CA GLN A 61 -3.54 -9.94 12.25
C GLN A 61 -3.94 -8.82 11.27
N SER A 62 -2.97 -8.04 10.79
CA SER A 62 -3.20 -7.03 9.76
C SER A 62 -3.72 -7.67 8.46
N LEU A 63 -3.04 -8.71 7.99
CA LEU A 63 -3.40 -9.41 6.76
C LEU A 63 -4.77 -10.07 6.85
N MET A 64 -5.12 -10.64 8.01
CA MET A 64 -6.43 -11.23 8.28
C MET A 64 -7.53 -10.17 8.24
N ARG A 65 -7.32 -9.01 8.88
CA ARG A 65 -8.27 -7.88 8.81
C ARG A 65 -8.49 -7.40 7.37
N ILE A 66 -7.40 -7.25 6.60
CA ILE A 66 -7.47 -6.87 5.18
C ILE A 66 -8.23 -7.95 4.39
N GLY A 67 -7.93 -9.22 4.61
CA GLY A 67 -8.56 -10.34 3.93
C GLY A 67 -10.06 -10.44 4.23
N VAL A 68 -10.45 -10.32 5.50
CA VAL A 68 -11.86 -10.31 5.91
C VAL A 68 -12.60 -9.10 5.31
N GLY A 69 -12.00 -7.91 5.38
CA GLY A 69 -12.57 -6.70 4.77
C GLY A 69 -12.73 -6.82 3.26
N PHE A 70 -11.75 -7.44 2.58
CA PHE A 70 -11.82 -7.71 1.15
C PHE A 70 -12.95 -8.68 0.80
N ILE A 71 -13.06 -9.82 1.50
CA ILE A 71 -14.13 -10.80 1.27
C ILE A 71 -15.50 -10.17 1.53
N ALA A 72 -15.66 -9.44 2.63
CA ALA A 72 -16.90 -8.72 2.92
C ALA A 72 -17.24 -7.69 1.83
N GLY A 73 -16.25 -6.94 1.35
CA GLY A 73 -16.38 -6.01 0.24
C GLY A 73 -16.80 -6.68 -1.07
N VAL A 74 -16.25 -7.87 -1.38
CA VAL A 74 -16.66 -8.67 -2.54
C VAL A 74 -18.11 -9.10 -2.41
N VAL A 75 -18.50 -9.72 -1.29
CA VAL A 75 -19.88 -10.18 -1.07
C VAL A 75 -20.87 -9.03 -1.17
N MET A 76 -20.59 -7.91 -0.49
CA MET A 76 -21.45 -6.74 -0.52
C MET A 76 -21.47 -6.07 -1.89
N GLY A 77 -20.34 -5.98 -2.58
CA GLY A 77 -20.23 -5.45 -3.94
C GLY A 77 -21.00 -6.29 -4.96
N THR A 78 -20.93 -7.62 -4.85
CA THR A 78 -21.71 -8.53 -5.69
C THR A 78 -23.21 -8.41 -5.42
N ALA A 79 -23.62 -8.31 -4.14
CA ALA A 79 -25.02 -8.07 -3.79
C ALA A 79 -25.51 -6.71 -4.33
N ALA A 80 -24.71 -5.65 -4.19
CA ALA A 80 -25.02 -4.34 -4.75
C ALA A 80 -25.15 -4.40 -6.28
N ALA A 81 -24.25 -5.11 -6.97
CA ALA A 81 -24.33 -5.30 -8.42
C ALA A 81 -25.63 -6.01 -8.85
N PHE A 82 -26.07 -7.01 -8.08
CA PHE A 82 -27.36 -7.67 -8.33
C PHE A 82 -28.55 -6.71 -8.15
N VAL A 83 -28.51 -5.83 -7.15
CA VAL A 83 -29.57 -4.84 -6.93
C VAL A 83 -29.58 -3.76 -8.01
N THR A 84 -28.41 -3.23 -8.40
CA THR A 84 -28.32 -2.17 -9.42
C THR A 84 -28.70 -2.66 -10.80
N THR A 85 -28.41 -3.92 -11.14
CA THR A 85 -28.87 -4.53 -12.41
C THR A 85 -30.39 -4.70 -12.46
N ARG A 86 -31.06 -4.84 -11.31
CA ARG A 86 -32.51 -5.00 -11.25
C ARG A 86 -33.28 -3.68 -11.17
N TRP A 87 -32.71 -2.66 -10.54
CA TRP A 87 -33.34 -1.35 -10.30
C TRP A 87 -32.44 -0.18 -10.72
N SER A 88 -32.83 0.52 -11.80
CA SER A 88 -32.11 1.70 -12.32
C SER A 88 -32.00 2.84 -11.29
N ALA A 89 -32.98 3.01 -10.39
CA ALA A 89 -32.90 4.00 -9.32
C ALA A 89 -31.76 3.72 -8.32
N ALA A 90 -31.47 2.43 -8.05
CA ALA A 90 -30.38 2.04 -7.15
C ALA A 90 -29.01 2.30 -7.79
N GLU A 91 -28.90 2.13 -9.11
CA GLU A 91 -27.68 2.45 -9.86
C GLU A 91 -27.30 3.93 -9.73
N VAL A 92 -28.27 4.83 -9.92
CA VAL A 92 -28.05 6.28 -9.81
C VAL A 92 -27.62 6.68 -8.40
N LEU A 93 -28.25 6.08 -7.37
CA LEU A 93 -27.91 6.37 -5.96
C LEU A 93 -26.49 5.90 -5.59
N ILE A 94 -26.08 4.71 -6.05
CA ILE A 94 -24.79 4.09 -5.70
C ILE A 94 -23.63 4.67 -6.52
N ALA A 95 -23.89 5.18 -7.74
CA ALA A 95 -22.88 5.74 -8.62
C ALA A 95 -22.14 6.94 -8.00
N GLY A 96 -22.84 7.81 -7.25
CA GLY A 96 -22.25 8.98 -6.59
C GLY A 96 -21.18 8.61 -5.56
N PRO A 97 -21.52 7.85 -4.50
CA PRO A 97 -20.56 7.38 -3.51
C PRO A 97 -19.39 6.59 -4.11
N LEU A 98 -19.63 5.72 -5.11
CA LEU A 98 -18.57 4.95 -5.77
C LEU A 98 -17.51 5.85 -6.44
N ARG A 99 -17.94 6.95 -7.06
CA ARG A 99 -17.02 7.92 -7.68
C ARG A 99 -16.13 8.60 -6.65
N ILE A 100 -16.67 8.97 -5.49
CA ILE A 100 -15.92 9.59 -4.39
C ILE A 100 -14.89 8.62 -3.84
N ILE A 101 -15.29 7.38 -3.54
CA ILE A 101 -14.40 6.35 -2.99
C ILE A 101 -13.23 6.09 -3.95
N ARG A 102 -13.50 5.96 -5.26
CA ARG A 102 -12.44 5.75 -6.27
C ARG A 102 -11.47 6.93 -6.41
N ALA A 103 -11.91 8.15 -6.12
CA ALA A 103 -11.08 9.34 -6.17
C ALA A 103 -10.24 9.54 -4.89
N THR A 104 -10.53 8.80 -3.82
CA THR A 104 -9.91 8.99 -2.51
C THR A 104 -8.49 8.40 -2.50
N PRO A 105 -7.43 9.23 -2.30
CA PRO A 105 -6.07 8.73 -2.19
C PRO A 105 -5.86 8.12 -0.81
N VAL A 106 -6.08 6.81 -0.69
CA VAL A 106 -5.98 6.04 0.58
C VAL A 106 -4.68 6.34 1.34
N ALA A 107 -3.56 6.50 0.62
CA ALA A 107 -2.26 6.82 1.21
C ALA A 107 -2.24 8.19 1.91
N SER A 108 -2.88 9.22 1.35
CA SER A 108 -2.95 10.55 1.98
C SER A 108 -3.74 10.52 3.27
N PHE A 109 -4.82 9.72 3.33
CA PHE A 109 -5.57 9.53 4.57
C PHE A 109 -4.74 8.87 5.67
N ALA A 110 -3.91 7.88 5.31
CA ALA A 110 -3.00 7.24 6.27
C ALA A 110 -2.00 8.24 6.86
N ILE A 111 -1.41 9.11 6.02
CA ILE A 111 -0.48 10.16 6.47
C ILE A 111 -1.19 11.20 7.34
N LEU A 112 -2.37 11.68 6.93
CA LEU A 112 -3.16 12.62 7.72
C LEU A 112 -3.55 12.04 9.08
N ALA A 113 -3.93 10.77 9.13
CA ALA A 113 -4.19 10.07 10.38
C ALA A 113 -2.93 9.99 11.25
N LEU A 114 -1.76 9.68 10.69
CA LEU A 114 -0.48 9.67 11.44
C LEU A 114 -0.07 11.04 11.98
N VAL A 115 -0.33 12.12 11.23
CA VAL A 115 -0.02 13.49 11.68
C VAL A 115 -0.96 13.94 12.79
N TRP A 116 -2.22 13.52 12.74
CA TRP A 116 -3.28 14.07 13.59
C TRP A 116 -3.64 13.19 14.79
N ILE A 117 -3.39 11.88 14.72
CA ILE A 117 -3.41 10.99 15.88
C ILE A 117 -2.06 11.18 16.57
N PRO A 118 -2.01 11.77 17.79
CA PRO A 118 -0.77 11.83 18.54
C PRO A 118 -0.31 10.38 18.73
N SER A 119 0.93 10.06 18.33
CA SER A 119 1.57 8.82 18.73
C SER A 119 1.65 8.85 20.25
N GLY A 120 0.66 8.25 20.92
CA GLY A 120 0.59 8.15 22.36
C GLY A 120 1.89 7.55 22.85
N GLY A 121 2.74 8.41 23.42
CA GLY A 121 3.98 8.01 24.05
C GLY A 121 3.64 6.99 25.12
N VAL A 122 4.12 5.77 24.88
CA VAL A 122 4.43 4.80 25.92
C VAL A 122 5.93 4.86 26.12
#